data_AF-A0A9E6D124-F1
#
_entry.id   AF-A0A9E6D124-F1
#
_cell.length_a   1.000
_cell.length_b   1.000
_cell.length_c   1.000
_cell.angle_alpha   90.00
_cell.angle_beta   90.00
_cell.angle_gamma   90.00
#
_symmetry.space_group_name_H-M   'P 1'
#
loop_
_entity.id
_entity.type
_entity.pdbx_description
1 polymer ?
#
loop_
_entity_poly.entity_id
_entity_poly.type
_entity_poly.pdbx_seq_one_letter_code
_entity_poly.pdbx_strand_id
1 'polypeptide(L)'
;MTLFEAQQLIRQGEGDLVEFKRKAKYPERIIKEVVAFANSSGGHLFIGVDDDGTIVGLKDVYEEHFVMEKAISELCRPKIRYDYEVIPISLKQSILHYYIYSGDAKPYFGLLTSMHKRGKAFFRIQDRCIQASRELRQILKFSSQGTPRAFSYGKNEKILFNYLGNHENITVEEYAVIANISRNEASQILINLTVSNALKIVPEDHIDHFVFVE
;
A
#
# COMPACT_ATOMS: atom_id res chain seq x y z
N MET A 1 17.87 14.63 -4.61
CA MET A 1 17.09 15.50 -3.73
C MET A 1 18.02 16.34 -2.86
N THR A 2 17.77 17.65 -2.77
CA THR A 2 18.47 18.57 -1.86
C THR A 2 17.78 18.62 -0.49
N LEU A 3 18.45 19.18 0.53
CA LEU A 3 17.82 19.40 1.84
C LEU A 3 16.58 20.30 1.74
N PHE A 4 16.62 21.33 0.90
CA PHE A 4 15.47 22.21 0.70
C PHE A 4 14.27 21.46 0.11
N GLU A 5 14.48 20.64 -0.91
CA GLU A 5 13.43 19.80 -1.51
C GLU A 5 12.85 18.81 -0.48
N ALA A 6 13.72 18.17 0.32
CA ALA A 6 13.29 17.27 1.38
C ALA A 6 12.43 18.02 2.42
N GLN A 7 12.82 19.22 2.83
CA GLN A 7 12.04 20.04 3.76
C GLN A 7 10.66 20.42 3.20
N GLN A 8 10.54 20.65 1.89
CA GLN A 8 9.22 20.94 1.30
C GLN A 8 8.29 19.73 1.38
N LEU A 9 8.81 18.52 1.13
CA LEU A 9 8.03 17.29 1.27
C LEU A 9 7.69 17.00 2.73
N ILE A 10 8.66 17.13 3.64
CA ILE A 10 8.44 16.88 5.08
C ILE A 10 7.39 17.83 5.66
N ARG A 11 7.36 19.09 5.22
CA ARG A 11 6.34 20.08 5.66
C ARG A 11 4.91 19.73 5.22
N GLN A 12 4.74 18.89 4.21
CA GLN A 12 3.41 18.41 3.80
C GLN A 12 2.86 17.37 4.78
N GLY A 13 3.71 16.82 5.66
CA GLY A 13 3.34 15.78 6.61
C GLY A 13 3.38 14.38 6.01
N GLU A 14 3.07 13.39 6.84
CA GLU A 14 2.82 12.03 6.37
C GLU A 14 1.49 11.98 5.60
N GLY A 15 1.42 11.07 4.62
CA GLY A 15 0.25 10.93 3.76
C GLY A 15 0.45 9.87 2.70
N ASP A 16 -0.31 9.91 1.61
CA ASP A 16 -0.29 8.85 0.56
C ASP A 16 1.10 8.53 0.03
N LEU A 17 1.96 9.55 -0.06
CA LEU A 17 3.25 9.49 -0.71
C LEU A 17 4.43 9.75 0.24
N VAL A 18 4.19 10.00 1.53
CA VAL A 18 5.26 10.40 2.46
C VAL A 18 5.11 9.66 3.79
N GLU A 19 6.21 9.10 4.27
CA GLU A 19 6.33 8.42 5.57
C GLU A 19 7.61 8.86 6.28
N PHE A 20 7.53 9.08 7.59
CA PHE A 20 8.65 9.42 8.45
C PHE A 20 8.98 8.27 9.39
N LYS A 21 10.27 8.07 9.62
CA LYS A 21 10.76 7.19 10.67
C LYS A 21 11.94 7.83 11.35
N ARG A 22 11.93 7.82 12.68
CA ARG A 22 13.05 8.39 13.43
C ARG A 22 14.36 7.64 13.21
N LYS A 23 14.32 6.29 13.15
CA LYS A 23 15.45 5.38 12.95
C LYS A 23 14.99 4.04 12.35
N ALA A 24 15.90 3.26 11.77
CA ALA A 24 15.68 1.91 11.28
C ALA A 24 15.88 0.81 12.34
N LYS A 25 15.67 1.12 13.63
CA LYS A 25 15.86 0.15 14.75
C LYS A 25 15.00 -1.11 14.63
N TYR A 26 13.82 -0.99 14.04
CA TYR A 26 12.85 -2.08 13.84
C TYR A 26 12.49 -2.17 12.35
N PRO A 27 13.42 -2.65 11.51
CA PRO A 27 13.26 -2.58 10.06
C PRO A 27 12.01 -3.34 9.59
N GLU A 28 11.63 -4.43 10.24
CA GLU A 28 10.40 -5.18 9.96
C GLU A 28 9.13 -4.32 10.05
N ARG A 29 9.11 -3.31 10.94
CA ARG A 29 7.99 -2.36 11.05
C ARG A 29 8.00 -1.31 9.94
N ILE A 30 9.13 -1.09 9.29
CA ILE A 30 9.27 -0.15 8.17
C ILE A 30 8.98 -0.88 6.85
N ILE A 31 9.27 -2.17 6.77
CA ILE A 31 9.00 -2.98 5.57
C ILE A 31 7.53 -3.01 5.18
N LYS A 32 6.59 -2.94 6.15
CA LYS A 32 5.16 -2.80 5.80
C LYS A 32 4.91 -1.54 4.95
N GLU A 33 5.57 -0.43 5.26
CA GLU A 33 5.45 0.84 4.52
C GLU A 33 6.09 0.73 3.14
N VAL A 34 7.28 0.14 3.04
CA VAL A 34 7.95 -0.11 1.76
C VAL A 34 7.07 -0.97 0.84
N VAL A 35 6.47 -2.04 1.38
CA VAL A 35 5.54 -2.90 0.64
C VAL A 35 4.26 -2.15 0.26
N ALA A 36 3.73 -1.32 1.15
CA ALA A 36 2.54 -0.52 0.89
C ALA A 36 2.78 0.49 -0.24
N PHE A 37 3.91 1.20 -0.25
CA PHE A 37 4.30 2.09 -1.35
C PHE A 37 4.42 1.34 -2.67
N ALA A 38 5.10 0.19 -2.70
CA ALA A 38 5.25 -0.61 -3.92
C ALA A 38 3.92 -1.14 -4.47
N ASN A 39 2.94 -1.41 -3.60
CA ASN A 39 1.59 -1.80 -4.00
C ASN A 39 0.69 -0.62 -4.39
N SER A 40 1.03 0.60 -3.99
CA SER A 40 0.22 1.81 -4.21
C SER A 40 0.86 2.67 -5.30
N SER A 41 0.97 3.98 -5.12
CA SER A 41 1.52 4.93 -6.09
C SER A 41 3.04 5.14 -5.97
N GLY A 42 3.74 4.34 -5.16
CA GLY A 42 5.10 4.65 -4.72
C GLY A 42 5.11 5.72 -3.62
N GLY A 43 6.30 6.17 -3.21
CA GLY A 43 6.41 7.26 -2.24
C GLY A 43 7.80 7.47 -1.64
N HIS A 44 7.88 8.46 -0.77
CA HIS A 44 9.06 8.95 -0.08
C HIS A 44 9.05 8.44 1.36
N LEU A 45 10.11 7.71 1.73
CA LEU A 45 10.37 7.32 3.11
C LEU A 45 11.58 8.12 3.61
N PHE A 46 11.40 8.90 4.67
CA PHE A 46 12.47 9.64 5.32
C PHE A 46 12.84 8.99 6.65
N ILE A 47 14.11 8.68 6.82
CA ILE A 47 14.68 8.18 8.08
C ILE A 47 15.55 9.26 8.72
N GLY A 48 15.36 9.48 10.02
CA GLY A 48 15.93 10.62 10.75
C GLY A 48 14.96 11.79 10.92
N VAL A 49 13.67 11.55 10.71
CA VAL A 49 12.57 12.51 10.88
C VAL A 49 11.57 11.91 11.87
N ASP A 50 11.13 12.69 12.86
CA ASP A 50 10.10 12.25 13.81
C ASP A 50 8.69 12.33 13.19
N ASP A 51 7.72 11.69 13.81
CA ASP A 51 6.35 11.59 13.25
C ASP A 51 5.67 12.97 13.09
N ASP A 52 6.12 13.99 13.84
CA ASP A 52 5.66 15.38 13.72
C ASP A 52 6.38 16.20 12.61
N GLY A 53 7.25 15.55 11.83
CA GLY A 53 8.06 16.19 10.79
C GLY A 53 9.35 16.84 11.29
N THR A 54 9.68 16.75 12.58
CA THR A 54 10.92 17.29 13.12
C THR A 54 12.13 16.53 12.57
N ILE A 55 13.06 17.24 11.92
CA ILE A 55 14.30 16.67 11.41
C ILE A 55 15.29 16.47 12.57
N VAL A 56 15.44 15.22 13.02
CA VAL A 56 16.33 14.84 14.13
C VAL A 56 17.75 14.53 13.62
N GLY A 57 17.84 13.94 12.42
CA GLY A 57 19.07 13.51 11.80
C GLY A 57 19.68 12.24 12.38
N LEU A 58 20.47 11.55 11.56
CA LEU A 58 21.19 10.32 11.86
C LEU A 58 22.68 10.63 11.91
N LYS A 59 23.38 10.12 12.92
CA LYS A 59 24.85 10.22 13.03
C LYS A 59 25.54 9.20 12.12
N ASP A 60 25.05 7.96 12.15
CA ASP A 60 25.61 6.82 11.42
C ASP A 60 24.67 6.40 10.28
N VAL A 61 24.42 7.32 9.35
CA VAL A 61 23.41 7.15 8.28
C VAL A 61 23.64 5.92 7.39
N TYR A 62 24.90 5.53 7.19
CA TYR A 62 25.25 4.35 6.38
C TYR A 62 24.94 3.03 7.09
N GLU A 63 24.99 3.00 8.43
CA GLU A 63 24.57 1.83 9.20
C GLU A 63 23.05 1.65 9.08
N GLU A 64 22.29 2.74 9.23
CA GLU A 64 20.84 2.75 9.05
C GLU A 64 20.45 2.32 7.62
N HIS A 65 21.20 2.79 6.61
CA HIS A 65 21.03 2.36 5.22
C HIS A 65 21.28 0.86 5.04
N PHE A 66 22.39 0.34 5.59
CA PHE A 66 22.72 -1.08 5.49
C PHE A 66 21.64 -1.98 6.12
N VAL A 67 21.12 -1.59 7.28
CA VAL A 67 20.00 -2.29 7.95
C VAL A 67 18.77 -2.32 7.05
N MET A 68 18.40 -1.19 6.46
CA MET A 68 17.24 -1.08 5.57
C MET A 68 17.43 -1.83 4.26
N GLU A 69 18.59 -1.72 3.60
CA GLU A 69 18.90 -2.44 2.36
C GLU A 69 18.78 -3.95 2.58
N LYS A 70 19.39 -4.46 3.66
CA LYS A 70 19.29 -5.87 4.04
C LYS A 70 17.84 -6.28 4.27
N ALA A 71 17.09 -5.51 5.03
CA ALA A 71 15.69 -5.81 5.33
C ALA A 71 14.82 -5.84 4.06
N ILE A 72 14.97 -4.86 3.15
CA ILE A 72 14.22 -4.83 1.89
C ILE A 72 14.57 -6.06 1.04
N SER A 73 15.86 -6.39 0.95
CA SER A 73 16.34 -7.56 0.18
C SER A 73 15.83 -8.88 0.74
N GLU A 74 15.84 -9.06 2.06
CA GLU A 74 15.48 -10.32 2.71
C GLU A 74 13.96 -10.49 2.86
N LEU A 75 13.23 -9.41 3.14
CA LEU A 75 11.84 -9.48 3.59
C LEU A 75 10.81 -9.15 2.49
N CYS A 76 11.19 -8.47 1.40
CA CYS A 76 10.25 -8.08 0.34
C CYS A 76 10.24 -9.05 -0.84
N ARG A 77 9.06 -9.49 -1.26
CA ARG A 77 8.88 -10.30 -2.47
C ARG A 77 7.65 -9.83 -3.26
N PRO A 78 7.71 -9.64 -4.58
CA PRO A 78 8.91 -9.62 -5.45
C PRO A 78 9.94 -8.54 -5.04
N LYS A 79 11.10 -8.49 -5.72
CA LYS A 79 12.11 -7.45 -5.47
C LYS A 79 11.51 -6.07 -5.70
N ILE A 80 11.58 -5.20 -4.69
CA ILE A 80 11.12 -3.82 -4.77
C ILE A 80 12.23 -2.94 -5.34
N ARG A 81 11.89 -2.11 -6.31
CA ARG A 81 12.79 -1.08 -6.84
C ARG A 81 12.68 0.16 -5.97
N TYR A 82 13.82 0.73 -5.61
CA TYR A 82 13.92 1.98 -4.89
C TYR A 82 15.23 2.69 -5.27
N ASP A 83 15.23 4.00 -5.12
CA ASP A 83 16.46 4.80 -5.03
C ASP A 83 16.62 5.29 -3.59
N TYR A 84 17.86 5.60 -3.19
CA TYR A 84 18.13 6.20 -1.89
C TYR A 84 19.15 7.32 -2.01
N GLU A 85 19.07 8.25 -1.09
CA GLU A 85 19.98 9.39 -0.99
C GLU A 85 20.29 9.72 0.46
N VAL A 86 21.54 10.10 0.72
CA VAL A 86 21.95 10.68 2.01
C VAL A 86 21.94 12.18 1.88
N ILE A 87 21.12 12.86 2.67
CA ILE A 87 20.92 14.30 2.62
C ILE A 87 21.56 14.93 3.87
N PRO A 88 22.71 15.62 3.75
CA PRO A 88 23.36 16.25 4.89
C PRO A 88 22.51 17.37 5.49
N ILE A 89 22.39 17.39 6.81
CA ILE A 89 21.73 18.47 7.57
C ILE A 89 22.73 19.29 8.40
N SER A 90 23.88 18.71 8.71
CA SER A 90 25.03 19.36 9.35
C SER A 90 26.32 18.60 9.03
N LEU A 91 27.46 19.04 9.57
CA LEU A 91 28.75 18.34 9.41
C LEU A 91 28.76 16.91 9.98
N LYS A 92 27.83 16.58 10.90
CA LYS A 92 27.82 15.30 11.63
C LYS A 92 26.51 14.54 11.52
N GLN A 93 25.51 15.09 10.84
CA GLN A 93 24.18 14.48 10.76
C GLN A 93 23.62 14.62 9.36
N SER A 94 22.91 13.58 8.95
CA SER A 94 22.18 13.50 7.68
C SER A 94 20.82 12.85 7.89
N ILE A 95 19.89 13.06 6.97
CA ILE A 95 18.71 12.19 6.84
C ILE A 95 18.93 11.20 5.69
N LEU A 96 18.27 10.06 5.78
CA LEU A 96 18.27 9.05 4.73
C LEU A 96 16.91 9.08 4.04
N HIS A 97 16.91 9.38 2.75
CA HIS A 97 15.71 9.40 1.94
C HIS A 97 15.69 8.17 1.03
N TYR A 98 14.54 7.52 0.96
CA TYR A 98 14.24 6.50 -0.04
C TYR A 98 13.08 6.95 -0.91
N TYR A 99 13.20 6.75 -2.21
CA TYR A 99 12.07 6.78 -3.12
C TYR A 99 11.70 5.35 -3.52
N ILE A 100 10.56 4.87 -3.04
CA ILE A 100 10.03 3.54 -3.36
C ILE A 100 9.13 3.66 -4.58
N TYR A 101 9.45 2.93 -5.65
CA TYR A 101 8.65 2.94 -6.86
C TYR A 101 7.37 2.11 -6.68
N SER A 102 6.26 2.56 -7.27
CA SER A 102 5.13 1.66 -7.56
C SER A 102 5.64 0.53 -8.44
N GLY A 103 5.35 -0.71 -8.06
CA GLY A 103 5.84 -1.86 -8.80
C GLY A 103 4.85 -2.40 -9.82
N ASP A 104 5.34 -3.09 -10.84
CA ASP A 104 4.51 -3.69 -11.90
C ASP A 104 4.09 -5.14 -11.58
N ALA A 105 4.82 -5.79 -10.67
CA ALA A 105 4.60 -7.19 -10.30
C ALA A 105 3.70 -7.35 -9.07
N LYS A 106 2.69 -6.48 -8.93
CA LYS A 106 1.78 -6.48 -7.77
C LYS A 106 1.02 -7.83 -7.66
N PRO A 107 0.68 -8.27 -6.45
CA PRO A 107 1.01 -7.68 -5.16
C PRO A 107 2.44 -8.01 -4.68
N TYR A 108 3.04 -7.04 -4.00
CA TYR A 108 4.25 -7.17 -3.18
C TYR A 108 3.88 -7.57 -1.75
N PHE A 109 4.79 -8.32 -1.12
CA PHE A 109 4.62 -8.93 0.20
C PHE A 109 5.84 -8.70 1.08
N GLY A 110 5.60 -8.51 2.38
CA GLY A 110 6.60 -8.50 3.44
C GLY A 110 6.56 -9.80 4.27
N LEU A 111 7.72 -10.43 4.48
CA LEU A 111 7.93 -11.62 5.30
C LEU A 111 8.25 -11.23 6.76
N LEU A 112 7.32 -10.51 7.42
CA LEU A 112 7.60 -9.79 8.67
C LEU A 112 7.79 -10.65 9.92
N THR A 113 7.48 -11.94 9.87
CA THR A 113 7.62 -12.84 11.02
C THR A 113 8.04 -14.23 10.56
N SER A 114 8.95 -14.88 11.28
CA SER A 114 9.43 -16.24 10.99
C SER A 114 8.32 -17.30 10.99
N MET A 115 7.19 -17.04 11.66
CA MET A 115 6.08 -17.99 11.77
C MET A 115 5.13 -17.96 10.56
N HIS A 116 5.10 -16.88 9.78
CA HIS A 116 4.25 -16.79 8.61
C HIS A 116 5.01 -17.27 7.37
N LYS A 117 4.82 -18.54 7.00
CA LYS A 117 5.33 -19.12 5.74
C LYS A 117 4.84 -18.39 4.48
N ARG A 118 3.85 -17.50 4.61
CA ARG A 118 3.29 -16.65 3.54
C ARG A 118 3.43 -15.19 3.97
N GLY A 119 4.02 -14.37 3.11
CA GLY A 119 4.14 -12.93 3.36
C GLY A 119 2.79 -12.23 3.43
N LYS A 120 2.79 -11.04 4.02
CA LYS A 120 1.62 -10.14 4.09
C LYS A 120 1.77 -9.03 3.07
N ALA A 121 0.72 -8.72 2.33
CA ALA A 121 0.68 -7.55 1.46
C ALA A 121 0.07 -6.37 2.24
N PHE A 122 0.54 -5.17 1.92
CA PHE A 122 0.06 -3.92 2.50
C PHE A 122 -0.26 -2.93 1.37
N PHE A 123 -1.13 -1.97 1.64
CA PHE A 123 -1.57 -0.94 0.70
C PHE A 123 -1.72 0.39 1.45
N ARG A 124 -1.40 1.52 0.80
CA ARG A 124 -1.56 2.86 1.40
C ARG A 124 -2.91 3.45 1.05
N ILE A 125 -3.55 4.01 2.07
CA ILE A 125 -4.70 4.91 1.93
C ILE A 125 -4.40 6.10 2.84
N GLN A 126 -4.19 7.26 2.24
CA GLN A 126 -3.76 8.46 2.95
C GLN A 126 -2.49 8.17 3.76
N ASP A 127 -2.47 8.55 5.03
CA ASP A 127 -1.41 8.29 6.00
C ASP A 127 -1.40 6.86 6.55
N ARG A 128 -2.36 6.01 6.14
CA ARG A 128 -2.53 4.67 6.70
C ARG A 128 -1.91 3.57 5.84
N CYS A 129 -1.27 2.64 6.52
CA CYS A 129 -0.77 1.39 5.96
C CYS A 129 -1.67 0.23 6.38
N ILE A 130 -2.50 -0.26 5.46
CA ILE A 130 -3.52 -1.28 5.72
C ILE A 130 -3.04 -2.63 5.19
N GLN A 131 -3.27 -3.70 5.95
CA GLN A 131 -2.98 -5.05 5.47
C GLN A 131 -3.98 -5.44 4.38
N ALA A 132 -3.49 -5.74 3.18
CA ALA A 132 -4.35 -6.06 2.05
C ALA A 132 -5.11 -7.37 2.28
N SER A 133 -6.43 -7.31 2.10
CA SER A 133 -7.34 -8.46 2.14
C SER A 133 -7.07 -9.46 1.01
N ARG A 134 -7.87 -10.52 0.93
CA ARG A 134 -7.81 -11.44 -0.22
C ARG A 134 -8.27 -10.73 -1.49
N GLU A 135 -9.35 -9.96 -1.39
CA GLU A 135 -10.00 -9.24 -2.47
C GLU A 135 -9.06 -8.15 -3.03
N LEU A 136 -8.48 -7.30 -2.17
CA LEU A 136 -7.53 -6.27 -2.58
C LEU A 136 -6.30 -6.87 -3.27
N ARG A 137 -5.74 -7.97 -2.74
CA ARG A 137 -4.60 -8.66 -3.39
C ARG A 137 -4.93 -9.17 -4.79
N GLN A 138 -6.15 -9.65 -5.02
CA GLN A 138 -6.58 -10.08 -6.35
C GLN A 138 -6.76 -8.87 -7.28
N ILE A 139 -7.36 -7.79 -6.79
CA ILE A 139 -7.51 -6.54 -7.55
C ILE A 139 -6.15 -5.99 -7.97
N LEU A 140 -5.18 -5.91 -7.04
CA LEU A 140 -3.80 -5.50 -7.33
C LEU A 140 -3.16 -6.36 -8.41
N LYS A 141 -3.31 -7.70 -8.30
CA LYS A 141 -2.76 -8.65 -9.27
C LYS A 141 -3.33 -8.47 -10.66
N PHE A 142 -4.66 -8.38 -10.79
CA PHE A 142 -5.30 -8.34 -12.10
C PHE A 142 -5.16 -6.97 -12.77
N SER A 143 -5.14 -5.89 -11.98
CA SER A 143 -4.92 -4.53 -12.48
C SER A 143 -3.51 -4.38 -13.06
N SER A 144 -2.49 -4.98 -12.42
CA SER A 144 -1.10 -4.87 -12.92
C SER A 144 -0.82 -5.72 -14.16
N GLN A 145 -1.63 -6.76 -14.41
CA GLN A 145 -1.52 -7.60 -15.60
C GLN A 145 -2.20 -7.00 -16.83
N GLY A 146 -2.89 -5.85 -16.68
CA GLY A 146 -3.62 -5.19 -17.77
C GLY A 146 -4.66 -6.08 -18.44
N THR A 147 -5.11 -7.14 -17.76
CA THR A 147 -5.99 -8.15 -18.36
C THR A 147 -7.42 -7.61 -18.37
N PRO A 148 -8.02 -7.32 -19.54
CA PRO A 148 -9.39 -6.87 -19.60
C PRO A 148 -10.29 -8.00 -19.08
N ARG A 149 -10.97 -7.76 -17.96
CA ARG A 149 -12.00 -8.67 -17.48
C ARG A 149 -13.33 -8.22 -18.05
N ALA A 150 -13.76 -8.90 -19.11
CA ALA A 150 -15.15 -8.83 -19.52
C ALA A 150 -16.01 -9.32 -18.34
N PHE A 151 -16.91 -8.47 -17.86
CA PHE A 151 -18.00 -8.89 -16.99
C PHE A 151 -19.28 -8.94 -17.84
N SER A 152 -20.15 -9.89 -17.52
CA SER A 152 -21.48 -9.95 -18.12
C SER A 152 -22.44 -9.16 -17.24
N TYR A 153 -23.35 -8.39 -17.84
CA TYR A 153 -24.40 -7.72 -17.10
C TYR A 153 -25.55 -8.71 -16.84
N GLY A 154 -25.39 -9.52 -15.81
CA GLY A 154 -26.31 -10.58 -15.43
C GLY A 154 -27.31 -10.17 -14.34
N LYS A 155 -27.98 -11.19 -13.79
CA LYS A 155 -28.94 -11.02 -12.68
C LYS A 155 -28.24 -10.48 -11.43
N ASN A 156 -27.07 -10.99 -11.11
CA ASN A 156 -26.35 -10.66 -9.88
C ASN A 156 -25.83 -9.22 -9.92
N GLU A 157 -25.27 -8.79 -11.06
CA GLU A 157 -24.82 -7.42 -11.30
C GLU A 157 -25.98 -6.42 -11.20
N LYS A 158 -27.16 -6.75 -11.73
CA LYS A 158 -28.37 -5.91 -11.57
C LYS A 158 -28.76 -5.73 -10.11
N ILE A 159 -28.71 -6.80 -9.30
CA ILE A 159 -29.01 -6.73 -7.86
C ILE A 159 -28.01 -5.80 -7.17
N LEU A 160 -26.73 -5.99 -7.45
CA LEU A 160 -25.64 -5.18 -6.90
C LEU A 160 -25.81 -3.68 -7.24
N PHE A 161 -26.01 -3.36 -8.50
CA PHE A 161 -26.12 -1.96 -8.93
C PHE A 161 -27.40 -1.29 -8.45
N ASN A 162 -28.52 -2.03 -8.36
CA ASN A 162 -29.74 -1.49 -7.77
C ASN A 162 -29.55 -1.20 -6.27
N TYR A 163 -28.80 -2.04 -5.56
CA TYR A 163 -28.45 -1.80 -4.16
C TYR A 163 -27.58 -0.54 -4.02
N LEU A 164 -26.46 -0.47 -4.75
CA LEU A 164 -25.54 0.67 -4.73
C LEU A 164 -26.16 1.96 -5.30
N GLY A 165 -27.23 1.87 -6.08
CA GLY A 165 -27.99 3.06 -6.50
C GLY A 165 -28.70 3.77 -5.34
N ASN A 166 -28.87 3.09 -4.19
CA ASN A 166 -29.53 3.62 -3.00
C ASN A 166 -28.65 3.57 -1.74
N HIS A 167 -27.43 3.05 -1.83
CA HIS A 167 -26.51 2.87 -0.71
C HIS A 167 -25.10 3.29 -1.13
N GLU A 168 -24.35 3.92 -0.24
CA GLU A 168 -23.03 4.44 -0.55
C GLU A 168 -22.00 3.34 -0.85
N ASN A 169 -22.12 2.20 -0.19
CA ASN A 169 -21.16 1.11 -0.28
C ASN A 169 -21.79 -0.25 -0.03
N ILE A 170 -21.03 -1.31 -0.31
CA ILE A 170 -21.39 -2.69 -0.02
C ILE A 170 -20.16 -3.54 0.30
N THR A 171 -20.31 -4.51 1.19
CA THR A 171 -19.27 -5.49 1.52
C THR A 171 -19.49 -6.80 0.77
N VAL A 172 -18.49 -7.70 0.79
CA VAL A 172 -18.65 -9.04 0.18
C VAL A 172 -19.77 -9.82 0.86
N GLU A 173 -19.86 -9.73 2.17
CA GLU A 173 -20.82 -10.43 3.01
C GLU A 173 -22.25 -9.93 2.74
N GLU A 174 -22.47 -8.62 2.68
CA GLU A 174 -23.77 -8.04 2.33
C GLU A 174 -24.19 -8.41 0.92
N TYR A 175 -23.26 -8.33 -0.04
CA TYR A 175 -23.58 -8.67 -1.43
C TYR A 175 -24.00 -10.13 -1.57
N ALA A 176 -23.29 -11.05 -0.90
CA ALA A 176 -23.62 -12.47 -0.91
C ALA A 176 -25.05 -12.72 -0.39
N VAL A 177 -25.45 -12.01 0.67
CA VAL A 177 -26.80 -12.10 1.26
C VAL A 177 -27.86 -11.57 0.29
N ILE A 178 -27.72 -10.35 -0.23
CA ILE A 178 -28.79 -9.73 -1.05
C ILE A 178 -28.95 -10.41 -2.42
N ALA A 179 -27.86 -10.96 -2.98
CA ALA A 179 -27.92 -11.68 -4.25
C ALA A 179 -28.23 -13.18 -4.08
N ASN A 180 -28.26 -13.67 -2.84
CA ASN A 180 -28.43 -15.09 -2.51
C ASN A 180 -27.42 -15.98 -3.25
N ILE A 181 -26.14 -15.61 -3.16
CA ILE A 181 -25.00 -16.31 -3.78
C ILE A 181 -23.92 -16.63 -2.75
N SER A 182 -22.97 -17.49 -3.12
CA SER A 182 -21.86 -17.79 -2.22
C SER A 182 -20.95 -16.57 -2.01
N ARG A 183 -20.32 -16.46 -0.82
CA ARG A 183 -19.29 -15.44 -0.54
C ARG A 183 -18.19 -15.39 -1.62
N ASN A 184 -17.80 -16.55 -2.16
CA ASN A 184 -16.77 -16.63 -3.19
C ASN A 184 -17.26 -16.05 -4.53
N GLU A 185 -18.51 -16.31 -4.90
CA GLU A 185 -19.12 -15.75 -6.10
C GLU A 185 -19.28 -14.23 -5.99
N ALA A 186 -19.81 -13.74 -4.85
CA ALA A 186 -19.92 -12.32 -4.55
C ALA A 186 -18.55 -11.61 -4.63
N SER A 187 -17.55 -12.18 -3.96
CA SER A 187 -16.15 -11.71 -4.00
C SER A 187 -15.62 -11.64 -5.43
N GLN A 188 -15.82 -12.68 -6.24
CA GLN A 188 -15.31 -12.71 -7.61
C GLN A 188 -15.98 -11.67 -8.51
N ILE A 189 -17.28 -11.44 -8.37
CA ILE A 189 -18.01 -10.41 -9.12
C ILE A 189 -17.51 -9.01 -8.73
N LEU A 190 -17.40 -8.70 -7.44
CA LEU A 190 -16.90 -7.42 -6.95
C LEU A 190 -15.47 -7.13 -7.42
N ILE A 191 -14.60 -8.14 -7.38
CA ILE A 191 -13.23 -8.06 -7.90
C ILE A 191 -13.24 -7.77 -9.41
N ASN A 192 -14.08 -8.46 -10.19
CA ASN A 192 -14.17 -8.25 -11.64
C ASN A 192 -14.67 -6.85 -12.00
N LEU A 193 -15.69 -6.37 -11.29
CA LEU A 193 -16.24 -5.03 -11.47
C LEU A 193 -15.25 -3.94 -11.05
N THR A 194 -14.43 -4.20 -10.03
CA THR A 194 -13.37 -3.28 -9.63
C THR A 194 -12.24 -3.22 -10.67
N VAL A 195 -11.79 -4.37 -11.16
CA VAL A 195 -10.74 -4.46 -12.19
C VAL A 195 -11.19 -3.86 -13.53
N SER A 196 -12.48 -3.88 -13.82
CA SER A 196 -13.08 -3.25 -15.01
C SER A 196 -13.47 -1.79 -14.82
N ASN A 197 -13.11 -1.19 -13.68
CA ASN A 197 -13.37 0.22 -13.36
C ASN A 197 -14.86 0.59 -13.26
N ALA A 198 -15.74 -0.37 -12.97
CA ALA A 198 -17.14 -0.11 -12.63
C ALA A 198 -17.32 0.21 -11.13
N LEU A 199 -16.47 -0.37 -10.29
CA LEU A 199 -16.41 -0.13 -8.84
C LEU A 199 -14.98 0.26 -8.42
N LYS A 200 -14.84 0.87 -7.25
CA LYS A 200 -13.57 0.99 -6.52
C LYS A 200 -13.69 0.29 -5.17
N ILE A 201 -12.58 -0.28 -4.70
CA ILE A 201 -12.46 -0.84 -3.36
C ILE A 201 -11.94 0.24 -2.41
N VAL A 202 -12.55 0.31 -1.23
CA VAL A 202 -12.16 1.16 -0.10
C VAL A 202 -11.81 0.22 1.06
N PRO A 203 -10.52 -0.15 1.20
CA PRO A 203 -10.07 -1.00 2.29
C PRO A 203 -10.13 -0.30 3.65
N GLU A 204 -10.57 -1.01 4.68
CA GLU A 204 -10.43 -0.62 6.08
C GLU A 204 -9.69 -1.71 6.88
N ASP A 205 -9.45 -1.52 8.19
CA ASP A 205 -8.61 -2.44 8.98
C ASP A 205 -9.17 -3.88 9.04
N HIS A 206 -10.47 -4.04 8.89
CA HIS A 206 -11.17 -5.32 9.09
C HIS A 206 -12.13 -5.71 7.98
N ILE A 207 -12.59 -4.75 7.18
CA ILE A 207 -13.61 -4.98 6.15
C ILE A 207 -13.31 -4.10 4.94
N ASP A 208 -13.56 -4.64 3.75
CA ASP A 208 -13.45 -3.87 2.51
C ASP A 208 -14.83 -3.45 2.06
N HIS A 209 -14.96 -2.17 1.74
CA HIS A 209 -16.15 -1.61 1.12
C HIS A 209 -15.94 -1.46 -0.38
N PHE A 210 -16.98 -1.71 -1.17
CA PHE A 210 -17.01 -1.48 -2.61
C PHE A 210 -18.02 -0.39 -2.91
N VAL A 211 -17.61 0.57 -3.72
CA VAL A 211 -18.42 1.74 -4.10
C VAL A 211 -18.34 1.97 -5.60
N PHE A 212 -19.27 2.74 -6.16
CA PHE A 212 -19.13 3.18 -7.56
C PHE A 212 -17.88 4.04 -7.74
N VAL A 213 -17.25 3.91 -8.91
CA VAL A 213 -16.27 4.90 -9.36
C VAL A 213 -17.03 6.20 -9.63
N GLU A 214 -16.50 7.32 -9.13
CA GLU A 214 -17.03 8.67 -9.39
C GLU A 214 -16.69 9.16 -10.79
#